data_AF-A0A7S1TS15-F1
#
_entry.id   AF-A0A7S1TS15-F1
#
_cell.length_a   1.000
_cell.length_b   1.000
_cell.length_c   1.000
_cell.angle_alpha   90.00
_cell.angle_beta   90.00
_cell.angle_gamma   90.00
#
_symmetry.space_group_name_H-M   'P 1'
#
loop_
_entity.id
_entity.type
_entity.pdbx_description
1 polymer ?
#
loop_
_entity_poly.entity_id
_entity_poly.type
_entity_poly.pdbx_seq_one_letter_code
_entity_poly.pdbx_strand_id
1 'polypeptide(L)'
;KALMTAMEVLQEKTLRSTVSITASRGRGKSAALGLSLAAAVGYGYSNIHITAPSPENLGTVFDFLARGLEALKYSEHLDYEVQKIRVEGGAEVVTRLVV
;
A
#
# COMPACT_ATOMS: atom_id res chain seq x y z
N LYS A 1 -0.47 7.63 15.33
CA LYS A 1 -1.93 7.88 15.43
C LYS A 1 -2.66 7.57 14.13
N ALA A 2 -2.36 8.25 13.01
CA ALA A 2 -3.07 8.04 11.73
C ALA A 2 -3.10 6.57 11.24
N LEU A 3 -1.97 5.85 11.31
CA LEU A 3 -1.89 4.43 10.94
C LEU A 3 -2.81 3.56 11.81
N MET A 4 -2.81 3.75 13.14
CA MET A 4 -3.68 2.97 14.03
C MET A 4 -5.15 3.20 13.72
N THR A 5 -5.55 4.46 13.50
CA THR A 5 -6.93 4.78 13.10
C THR A 5 -7.31 4.13 11.76
N ALA A 6 -6.40 4.11 10.78
CA ALA A 6 -6.65 3.42 9.52
C ALA A 6 -6.82 1.90 9.73
N MET A 7 -6.00 1.28 10.59
CA MET A 7 -6.08 -0.14 10.91
C MET A 7 -7.34 -0.50 11.70
N GLU A 8 -7.77 0.34 12.62
CA GLU A 8 -9.04 0.19 13.36
C GLU A 8 -10.22 0.16 12.38
N VAL A 9 -10.27 1.12 11.44
CA VAL A 9 -11.34 1.17 10.42
C VAL A 9 -11.32 -0.06 9.50
N LEU A 10 -10.15 -0.57 9.14
CA LEU A 10 -10.03 -1.83 8.39
C LEU A 10 -10.52 -3.04 9.20
N GLN A 11 -10.29 -3.05 10.51
CA GLN A 11 -10.71 -4.14 11.39
C GLN A 11 -12.23 -4.18 11.60
N GLU A 12 -12.90 -3.02 11.58
CA GLU A 12 -14.35 -2.91 11.75
C GLU A 12 -15.17 -3.62 10.65
N LYS A 13 -14.56 -3.92 9.49
CA LYS A 13 -15.17 -4.63 8.35
C LYS A 13 -16.55 -4.09 7.92
N THR A 14 -16.73 -2.78 8.04
CA THR A 14 -17.94 -2.11 7.55
C THR A 14 -17.99 -2.13 6.02
N LEU A 15 -19.20 -2.24 5.44
CA LEU A 15 -19.37 -2.27 3.97
C LEU A 15 -18.88 -0.99 3.29
N ARG A 16 -18.88 0.13 4.02
CA ARG A 16 -18.50 1.43 3.48
C ARG A 16 -17.94 2.33 4.57
N SER A 17 -16.66 2.66 4.44
CA SER A 17 -15.95 3.62 5.28
C SER A 17 -15.05 4.49 4.42
N THR A 18 -14.85 5.74 4.84
CA THR A 18 -13.95 6.68 4.17
C THR A 18 -13.01 7.26 5.20
N VAL A 19 -11.70 7.05 4.98
CA VAL A 19 -10.65 7.61 5.83
C VAL A 19 -9.85 8.61 5.00
N SER A 20 -9.65 9.82 5.55
CA SER A 20 -8.81 10.84 4.93
C SER A 20 -7.57 11.08 5.76
N ILE A 21 -6.39 10.95 5.13
CA ILE A 21 -5.10 11.25 5.74
C ILE A 21 -4.59 12.57 5.17
N THR A 22 -4.64 13.63 5.98
CA THR A 22 -4.16 14.96 5.63
C THR A 22 -2.88 15.28 6.39
N ALA A 23 -1.87 15.76 5.68
CA ALA A 23 -0.61 16.18 6.25
C ALA A 23 0.13 17.11 5.29
N SER A 24 1.02 17.95 5.82
CA SER A 24 1.97 18.73 5.02
C SER A 24 2.94 17.82 4.26
N ARG A 25 3.59 18.36 3.22
CA ARG A 25 4.61 17.65 2.43
C ARG A 25 5.73 17.10 3.33
N GLY A 26 6.20 15.89 3.03
CA GLY A 26 7.31 15.24 3.74
C GLY A 26 6.96 14.60 5.10
N ARG A 27 5.68 14.54 5.49
CA ARG A 27 5.24 13.99 6.79
C ARG A 27 4.88 12.50 6.77
N GLY A 28 5.25 11.77 5.71
CA GLY A 28 5.09 10.31 5.64
C GLY A 28 3.70 9.79 5.27
N LYS A 29 2.86 10.59 4.58
CA LYS A 29 1.51 10.15 4.15
C LYS A 29 1.55 8.85 3.32
N SER A 30 2.42 8.79 2.30
CA SER A 30 2.55 7.62 1.43
C SER A 30 3.04 6.38 2.20
N ALA A 31 3.95 6.57 3.17
CA ALA A 31 4.43 5.49 4.02
C ALA A 31 3.32 4.93 4.93
N ALA A 32 2.53 5.81 5.55
CA ALA A 32 1.38 5.39 6.36
C ALA A 32 0.33 4.65 5.52
N LEU A 33 0.06 5.11 4.29
CA LEU A 33 -0.82 4.40 3.35
C LEU A 33 -0.27 3.02 2.99
N GLY A 34 1.01 2.90 2.62
CA GLY A 34 1.64 1.61 2.30
C GLY A 34 1.53 0.58 3.42
N LEU A 35 1.81 0.98 4.66
CA LEU A 35 1.65 0.12 5.84
C LEU A 35 0.17 -0.25 6.11
N SER A 36 -0.76 0.68 5.90
CA SER A 36 -2.19 0.41 6.04
C SER A 36 -2.67 -0.63 5.02
N LEU A 37 -2.11 -0.60 3.79
CA LEU A 37 -2.41 -1.58 2.76
C LEU A 37 -1.85 -2.97 3.10
N ALA A 38 -0.64 -3.06 3.69
CA ALA A 38 -0.11 -4.32 4.18
C ALA A 38 -1.02 -4.91 5.27
N ALA A 39 -1.52 -4.08 6.19
CA ALA A 39 -2.50 -4.50 7.18
C ALA A 39 -3.81 -4.98 6.55
N ALA A 40 -4.30 -4.31 5.50
CA ALA A 40 -5.49 -4.74 4.77
C ALA A 40 -5.30 -6.14 4.16
N VAL A 41 -4.14 -6.42 3.55
CA VAL A 41 -3.78 -7.77 3.09
C VAL A 41 -3.82 -8.77 4.25
N GLY A 42 -3.19 -8.44 5.39
CA GLY A 42 -3.20 -9.30 6.59
C GLY A 42 -4.59 -9.56 7.17
N TYR A 43 -5.54 -8.64 7.02
CA TYR A 43 -6.94 -8.83 7.43
C TYR A 43 -7.80 -9.60 6.41
N GLY A 44 -7.21 -10.03 5.29
CA GLY A 44 -7.84 -10.83 4.26
C GLY A 44 -8.62 -10.02 3.23
N TYR A 45 -8.31 -8.74 3.04
CA TYR A 45 -8.90 -7.96 1.95
C TYR A 45 -8.27 -8.35 0.61
N SER A 46 -9.12 -8.65 -0.37
CA SER A 46 -8.75 -8.92 -1.76
C SER A 46 -9.09 -7.75 -2.67
N ASN A 47 -8.52 -7.69 -3.87
CA ASN A 47 -8.87 -6.71 -4.90
C ASN A 47 -8.68 -5.25 -4.42
N ILE A 48 -7.54 -4.97 -3.82
CA ILE A 48 -7.15 -3.65 -3.35
C ILE A 48 -6.62 -2.83 -4.54
N HIS A 49 -7.17 -1.64 -4.75
CA HIS A 49 -6.79 -0.75 -5.86
C HIS A 49 -6.17 0.54 -5.33
N ILE A 50 -5.12 1.02 -6.01
CA ILE A 50 -4.43 2.27 -5.69
C ILE A 50 -4.44 3.14 -6.93
N THR A 51 -4.77 4.42 -6.77
CA THR A 51 -4.75 5.40 -7.85
C THR A 51 -3.92 6.62 -7.44
N ALA A 52 -3.22 7.19 -8.42
CA ALA A 52 -2.41 8.39 -8.26
C ALA A 52 -2.45 9.22 -9.55
N PRO A 53 -2.28 10.56 -9.45
CA PRO A 53 -2.27 11.42 -10.64
C PRO A 53 -1.04 11.21 -11.53
N SER A 54 0.07 10.72 -10.96
CA SER A 54 1.31 10.42 -11.68
C SER A 54 1.93 9.13 -11.13
N PRO A 55 2.58 8.30 -11.97
CA PRO A 55 3.19 7.04 -11.55
C PRO A 55 4.28 7.19 -10.47
N GLU A 56 5.04 8.28 -10.50
CA GLU A 56 6.11 8.61 -9.54
C GLU A 56 5.62 8.68 -8.08
N ASN A 57 4.34 8.99 -7.86
CA ASN A 57 3.76 9.11 -6.52
C ASN A 57 3.55 7.75 -5.83
N LEU A 58 3.63 6.65 -6.58
CA LEU A 58 3.34 5.31 -6.08
C LEU A 58 4.57 4.61 -5.48
N GLY A 59 5.79 5.01 -5.84
CA GLY A 59 7.02 4.33 -5.42
C GLY A 59 7.10 4.16 -3.90
N THR A 60 6.92 5.24 -3.14
CA THR A 60 6.96 5.20 -1.67
C THR A 60 5.82 4.38 -1.06
N VAL A 61 4.64 4.34 -1.69
CA VAL A 61 3.53 3.52 -1.19
C VAL A 61 3.88 2.04 -1.30
N PHE A 62 4.39 1.61 -2.46
CA PHE A 62 4.77 0.22 -2.69
C PHE A 62 6.00 -0.23 -1.89
N ASP A 63 7.00 0.64 -1.67
CA ASP A 63 8.15 0.33 -0.80
C ASP A 63 7.67 0.02 0.63
N PHE A 64 6.80 0.85 1.19
CA PHE A 64 6.26 0.61 2.53
C PHE A 64 5.24 -0.53 2.59
N LEU A 65 4.54 -0.83 1.50
CA LEU A 65 3.71 -2.03 1.38
C LEU A 65 4.57 -3.29 1.47
N ALA A 66 5.65 -3.39 0.68
CA ALA A 66 6.56 -4.53 0.70
C ALA A 66 7.19 -4.73 2.08
N ARG A 67 7.69 -3.67 2.71
CA ARG A 67 8.21 -3.72 4.09
C ARG A 67 7.16 -4.15 5.10
N GLY A 68 5.92 -3.72 4.93
CA GLY A 68 4.79 -4.14 5.78
C GLY A 68 4.48 -5.63 5.62
N LEU A 69 4.51 -6.14 4.38
CA LEU A 69 4.34 -7.56 4.08
C LEU A 69 5.47 -8.41 4.68
N GLU A 70 6.72 -7.97 4.56
CA GLU A 70 7.88 -8.61 5.19
C GLU A 70 7.75 -8.65 6.72
N ALA A 71 7.28 -7.56 7.34
CA ALA A 71 7.00 -7.51 8.78
C ALA A 71 5.91 -8.51 9.19
N LEU A 72 4.94 -8.77 8.30
CA LEU A 72 3.90 -9.78 8.44
C LEU A 72 4.36 -11.20 8.04
N LYS A 73 5.65 -11.39 7.74
CA LYS A 73 6.28 -12.67 7.35
C LYS A 73 5.91 -13.19 5.96
N TYR A 74 5.42 -12.32 5.08
CA TYR A 74 5.30 -12.61 3.65
C TYR A 74 6.65 -12.37 2.98
N SER A 75 7.07 -13.29 2.12
CA SER A 75 8.31 -13.21 1.37
C SER A 75 8.05 -13.06 -0.13
N GLU A 76 8.76 -12.13 -0.77
CA GLU A 76 8.68 -11.96 -2.22
C GLU A 76 9.15 -13.24 -2.94
N HIS A 77 8.45 -13.62 -3.99
CA HIS A 77 8.64 -14.85 -4.77
C HIS A 77 8.27 -16.15 -4.06
N LEU A 78 7.80 -16.10 -2.80
CA LEU A 78 7.20 -17.25 -2.11
C LEU A 78 5.71 -16.99 -1.86
N ASP A 79 5.40 -15.89 -1.19
CA ASP A 79 4.06 -15.54 -0.75
C ASP A 79 3.46 -14.39 -1.57
N TYR A 80 4.27 -13.61 -2.28
CA TYR A 80 3.75 -12.61 -3.22
C TYR A 80 4.70 -12.32 -4.38
N GLU A 81 4.15 -11.84 -5.50
CA GLU A 81 4.88 -11.42 -6.69
C GLU A 81 4.57 -9.96 -7.05
N VAL A 82 5.61 -9.21 -7.42
CA VAL A 82 5.49 -7.81 -7.87
C VAL A 82 5.72 -7.71 -9.37
N GLN A 83 4.71 -7.24 -10.09
CA GLN A 83 4.81 -6.94 -11.51
C GLN A 83 5.12 -5.46 -11.71
N LYS A 84 6.11 -5.18 -12.55
CA LYS A 84 6.57 -3.82 -12.87
C LYS A 84 6.53 -3.58 -14.37
N ILE A 85 6.22 -2.36 -14.77
CA ILE A 85 6.32 -1.90 -16.15
C ILE A 85 7.37 -0.80 -16.22
N ARG A 86 8.20 -0.85 -17.28
CA ARG A 86 9.12 0.23 -17.61
C ARG A 86 8.38 1.31 -18.38
N VAL A 87 8.39 2.52 -17.84
CA VAL A 87 7.77 3.69 -18.45
C VAL A 87 8.78 4.40 -19.36
N GLU A 88 8.31 5.14 -20.37
CA GLU A 88 9.15 5.98 -21.20
C GLU A 88 9.95 6.95 -20.31
N GLY A 89 11.28 6.90 -20.40
CA GLY A 89 12.19 7.56 -19.46
C GLY A 89 12.98 6.60 -18.54
N GLY A 90 12.72 5.29 -18.62
CA GLY A 90 13.54 4.25 -17.97
C GLY A 90 13.17 3.94 -16.52
N ALA A 91 12.22 4.68 -15.93
CA ALA A 91 11.69 4.39 -14.61
C ALA A 91 10.83 3.11 -14.62
N GLU A 92 10.91 2.31 -13.58
CA GLU A 92 10.06 1.14 -13.37
C GLU A 92 8.97 1.46 -12.35
N VAL A 93 7.73 1.11 -12.68
CA VAL A 93 6.56 1.37 -11.83
C VAL A 93 5.85 0.05 -11.54
N VAL A 94 5.53 -0.17 -10.27
CA VAL A 94 4.73 -1.33 -9.84
C VAL A 94 3.30 -1.17 -10.34
N THR A 95 2.82 -2.16 -11.07
CA THR A 95 1.45 -2.17 -11.64
C THR A 95 0.54 -3.17 -10.96
N ARG A 96 1.11 -4.26 -10.42
CA ARG A 96 0.34 -5.29 -9.74
C ARG A 96 1.18 -5.99 -8.68
N LEU A 97 0.54 -6.29 -7.56
CA LEU A 97 1.08 -7.17 -6.53
C LEU A 97 0.07 -8.30 -6.34
N VAL A 98 0.54 -9.55 -6.44
CA VAL A 98 -0.27 -10.76 -6.25
C VAL A 98 0.24 -11.43 -5.00
N VAL A 99 -0.59 -11.48 -3.96
CA VAL A 99 -0.38 -12.25 -2.72
C VAL A 99 -1.11 -13.58 -2.85
#